data_AF-A0A7X4F296-F1
#
_entry.id   AF-A0A7X4F296-F1
#
_cell.length_a   1.000
_cell.length_b   1.000
_cell.length_c   1.000
_cell.angle_alpha   90.00
_cell.angle_beta   90.00
_cell.angle_gamma   90.00
#
_symmetry.space_group_name_H-M   'P 1'
#
loop_
_entity.id
_entity.type
_entity.pdbx_description
1 polymer ?
#
loop_
_entity_poly.entity_id
_entity_poly.type
_entity_poly.pdbx_seq_one_letter_code
_entity_poly.pdbx_strand_id
1 'polypeptide(L)'
;MFPTRDLPNRTIAAAWRYPEATMDYVVPLPEPYERSIAGLGRFAAFQSFGSVVAWSDTLLSGMSGLNEIYLSTMDGVLLDTLLLPNTTRRGVPPDVQELFDDLQSFGSMTEMFEAASSMHGLYRLSDGSTVVLHHDSSLEGELPLGNITSEVYLSIIAPDRTTACVDAPVPYSNEMRPVHTVARDTLFLLDRRLNEAEGDLMTWVRVYRIDTSGCSWLDLH
;
A
#
# COMPACT_ATOMS: atom_id res chain seq x y z
N MET A 1 16.08 -3.38 17.34
CA MET A 1 16.64 -4.25 16.29
C MET A 1 15.47 -5.05 15.74
N PHE A 2 14.89 -4.63 14.62
CA PHE A 2 13.88 -5.44 13.93
C PHE A 2 14.59 -6.71 13.40
N PRO A 3 14.00 -7.91 13.51
CA PRO A 3 14.64 -9.15 13.08
C PRO A 3 14.58 -9.24 11.55
N THR A 4 15.48 -8.56 10.84
CA THR A 4 15.50 -8.54 9.36
C THR A 4 16.73 -9.21 8.75
N ARG A 5 17.67 -9.70 9.57
CA ARG A 5 19.00 -10.08 9.04
C ARG A 5 19.08 -11.43 8.33
N ASP A 6 18.27 -12.42 8.68
CA ASP A 6 18.31 -13.74 8.01
C ASP A 6 16.92 -14.38 7.90
N LEU A 7 16.11 -13.85 6.99
CA LEU A 7 15.06 -14.67 6.38
C LEU A 7 15.65 -15.16 5.05
N PRO A 8 15.99 -16.45 4.89
CA PRO A 8 16.56 -16.99 3.65
C PRO A 8 15.63 -16.82 2.43
N ASN A 9 14.39 -16.40 2.67
CA ASN A 9 13.33 -16.34 1.69
C ASN A 9 12.64 -14.96 1.70
N ARG A 10 13.36 -13.94 1.24
CA ARG A 10 12.87 -12.55 1.12
C ARG A 10 11.95 -12.44 -0.10
N THR A 11 10.67 -12.17 0.12
CA THR A 11 9.66 -12.13 -0.93
C THR A 11 8.57 -11.10 -0.63
N ILE A 12 7.88 -10.61 -1.66
CA ILE A 12 6.59 -9.90 -1.52
C ILE A 12 5.43 -10.90 -1.42
N ALA A 13 5.53 -12.04 -2.13
CA ALA A 13 4.44 -12.99 -2.29
C ALA A 13 4.94 -14.44 -2.27
N ALA A 14 4.32 -15.26 -1.43
CA ALA A 14 4.56 -16.70 -1.37
C ALA A 14 3.26 -17.48 -1.63
N ALA A 15 3.38 -18.63 -2.29
CA ALA A 15 2.29 -19.56 -2.52
C ALA A 15 2.40 -20.74 -1.54
N TRP A 16 1.33 -20.97 -0.79
CA TRP A 16 1.19 -22.18 0.02
C TRP A 16 0.71 -23.34 -0.85
N ARG A 17 1.47 -24.43 -0.89
CA ARG A 17 1.10 -25.66 -1.61
C ARG A 17 0.46 -26.65 -0.64
N TYR A 18 -0.77 -27.04 -0.98
CA TYR A 18 -1.53 -28.05 -0.27
C TYR A 18 -1.82 -29.22 -1.23
N PRO A 19 -1.66 -30.48 -0.80
CA PRO A 19 -1.41 -30.96 0.56
C PRO A 19 0.07 -31.04 1.00
N GLU A 20 1.02 -30.68 0.14
CA GLU A 20 2.46 -30.87 0.37
C GLU A 20 3.00 -30.06 1.57
N ALA A 21 2.25 -29.04 2.00
CA ALA A 21 2.60 -28.14 3.11
C ALA A 21 3.94 -27.44 2.89
N THR A 22 4.25 -27.12 1.63
CA THR A 22 5.44 -26.34 1.25
C THR A 22 5.05 -24.91 0.90
N MET A 23 6.04 -24.02 0.92
CA MET A 23 5.89 -22.62 0.56
C MET A 23 6.84 -22.32 -0.60
N ASP A 24 6.27 -21.88 -1.72
CA ASP A 24 7.04 -21.38 -2.86
C ASP A 24 7.13 -19.86 -2.75
N TYR A 25 8.33 -19.31 -2.82
CA TYR A 25 8.55 -17.86 -2.81
C TYR A 25 8.52 -17.37 -4.25
N VAL A 26 7.47 -16.61 -4.60
CA VAL A 26 7.08 -16.38 -6.00
C VAL A 26 7.64 -15.05 -6.51
N VAL A 27 7.50 -13.98 -5.72
CA VAL A 27 7.95 -12.65 -6.16
C VAL A 27 9.09 -12.13 -5.29
N PRO A 28 10.28 -11.86 -5.85
CA PRO A 28 11.39 -11.32 -5.06
C PRO A 28 11.04 -9.96 -4.46
N LEU A 29 11.73 -9.56 -3.40
CA LEU A 29 11.61 -8.18 -2.91
C LEU A 29 12.11 -7.20 -3.99
N PRO A 30 11.50 -6.00 -4.10
CA PRO A 30 12.01 -4.98 -5.00
C PRO A 30 13.41 -4.51 -4.56
N GLU A 31 14.22 -4.08 -5.53
CA GLU A 31 15.60 -3.66 -5.29
C GLU A 31 15.76 -2.65 -4.13
N PRO A 32 14.90 -1.61 -3.98
CA PRO A 32 15.01 -0.68 -2.85
C PRO A 32 14.88 -1.36 -1.47
N TYR A 33 14.03 -2.38 -1.35
CA TYR A 33 13.90 -3.15 -0.11
C TYR A 33 15.12 -4.01 0.14
N GLU A 34 15.65 -4.66 -0.91
CA GLU A 34 16.86 -5.47 -0.79
C GLU A 34 18.05 -4.62 -0.34
N ARG A 35 18.25 -3.45 -0.96
CA ARG A 35 19.30 -2.49 -0.58
C ARG A 35 19.13 -2.01 0.86
N SER A 36 17.92 -1.63 1.25
CA SER A 36 17.67 -1.18 2.62
C SER A 36 18.02 -2.27 3.63
N ILE A 37 17.53 -3.51 3.43
CA ILE A 37 17.80 -4.63 4.33
C ILE A 37 19.29 -4.99 4.40
N ALA A 38 20.02 -4.89 3.29
CA ALA A 38 21.47 -5.08 3.28
C ALA A 38 22.23 -4.03 4.11
N GLY A 39 21.67 -2.83 4.22
CA GLY A 39 22.16 -1.74 5.07
C GLY A 39 21.59 -1.76 6.49
N LEU A 40 20.93 -0.65 6.87
CA LEU A 40 20.33 -0.45 8.19
C LEU A 40 18.87 -0.92 8.28
N GLY A 41 18.22 -1.18 7.14
CA GLY A 41 16.85 -1.70 7.05
C GLY A 41 15.77 -0.73 7.48
N ARG A 42 16.01 0.59 7.48
CA ARG A 42 15.06 1.57 8.02
C ARG A 42 13.92 1.83 7.05
N PHE A 43 14.22 2.00 5.76
CA PHE A 43 13.19 2.06 4.72
C PHE A 43 12.31 0.80 4.76
N ALA A 44 12.92 -0.38 4.72
CA ALA A 44 12.18 -1.64 4.77
C ALA A 44 11.38 -1.84 6.06
N ALA A 45 11.84 -1.32 7.20
CA ALA A 45 11.11 -1.40 8.47
C ALA A 45 9.93 -0.42 8.50
N PHE A 46 10.13 0.82 8.05
CA PHE A 46 9.10 1.85 8.10
C PHE A 46 8.02 1.63 7.05
N GLN A 47 8.40 1.25 5.83
CA GLN A 47 7.51 0.95 4.71
C GLN A 47 7.18 -0.55 4.64
N SER A 48 7.02 -1.25 5.76
CA SER A 48 6.97 -2.73 5.79
C SER A 48 5.71 -3.40 5.21
N PHE A 49 4.78 -2.65 4.61
CA PHE A 49 3.54 -3.21 4.05
C PHE A 49 3.75 -3.70 2.61
N GLY A 50 3.46 -4.99 2.38
CA GLY A 50 3.33 -5.58 1.06
C GLY A 50 1.87 -5.94 0.78
N SER A 51 1.46 -5.79 -0.48
CA SER A 51 0.12 -6.14 -0.96
C SER A 51 0.21 -7.10 -2.13
N VAL A 52 -0.71 -8.06 -2.19
CA VAL A 52 -0.79 -9.03 -3.28
C VAL A 52 -2.24 -9.35 -3.58
N VAL A 53 -2.55 -9.54 -4.86
CA VAL A 53 -3.83 -10.06 -5.35
C VAL A 53 -3.57 -11.01 -6.50
N ALA A 54 -4.21 -12.19 -6.45
CA ALA A 54 -3.97 -13.27 -7.40
C ALA A 54 -5.17 -13.49 -8.34
N TRP A 55 -4.86 -13.89 -9.57
CA TRP A 55 -5.75 -14.46 -10.58
C TRP A 55 -5.38 -15.94 -10.78
N SER A 56 -5.98 -16.59 -11.79
CA SER A 56 -5.75 -18.00 -12.09
C SER A 56 -4.29 -18.34 -12.35
N ASP A 57 -3.58 -17.49 -13.10
CA ASP A 57 -2.25 -17.75 -13.66
C ASP A 57 -1.25 -16.61 -13.39
N THR A 58 -1.75 -15.46 -12.93
CA THR A 58 -0.97 -14.26 -12.65
C THR A 58 -1.32 -13.67 -11.29
N LEU A 59 -0.44 -12.85 -10.76
CA LEU A 59 -0.67 -12.05 -9.56
C LEU A 59 -0.12 -10.65 -9.75
N LEU A 60 -0.77 -9.67 -9.13
CA LEU A 60 -0.24 -8.33 -8.94
C LEU A 60 0.28 -8.21 -7.52
N SER A 61 1.44 -7.58 -7.37
CA SER A 61 2.05 -7.31 -6.07
C SER A 61 2.64 -5.92 -6.02
N GLY A 62 2.66 -5.32 -4.82
CA GLY A 62 3.17 -3.98 -4.60
C GLY A 62 3.65 -3.82 -3.17
N MET A 63 4.50 -2.82 -2.95
CA MET A 63 5.07 -2.52 -1.64
C MET A 63 4.82 -1.05 -1.28
N SER A 64 4.69 -0.79 -0.01
CA SER A 64 4.57 0.56 0.53
C SER A 64 5.78 1.42 0.15
N GLY A 65 5.59 2.73 -0.02
CA GLY A 65 6.70 3.61 -0.42
C GLY A 65 7.33 3.27 -1.77
N LEU A 66 6.59 2.61 -2.68
CA LEU A 66 6.92 2.40 -4.10
C LEU A 66 5.67 2.70 -4.96
N ASN A 67 5.85 3.13 -6.20
CA ASN A 67 4.74 3.36 -7.15
C ASN A 67 4.53 2.17 -8.11
N GLU A 68 5.49 1.25 -8.13
CA GLU A 68 5.54 0.07 -8.96
C GLU A 68 4.56 -1.00 -8.46
N ILE A 69 3.79 -1.56 -9.39
CA ILE A 69 3.01 -2.78 -9.20
C ILE A 69 3.53 -3.82 -10.17
N TYR A 70 3.98 -4.94 -9.63
CA TYR A 70 4.61 -6.02 -10.38
C TYR A 70 3.57 -7.03 -10.79
N LEU A 71 3.45 -7.26 -12.10
CA LEU A 71 2.68 -8.35 -12.67
C LEU A 71 3.60 -9.55 -12.88
N SER A 72 3.31 -10.62 -12.16
CA SER A 72 4.05 -11.87 -12.29
C SER A 72 3.14 -13.05 -12.56
N THR A 73 3.69 -14.11 -13.14
CA THR A 73 3.05 -15.42 -13.17
C THR A 73 3.04 -16.05 -11.77
N MET A 74 2.19 -17.06 -11.55
CA MET A 74 2.12 -17.79 -10.27
C MET A 74 3.39 -18.60 -9.93
N ASP A 75 4.29 -18.80 -10.90
CA ASP A 75 5.62 -19.40 -10.73
C ASP A 75 6.76 -18.36 -10.62
N GLY A 76 6.44 -17.06 -10.64
CA GLY A 76 7.38 -16.01 -10.26
C GLY A 76 8.09 -15.30 -11.41
N VAL A 77 7.70 -15.58 -12.65
CA VAL A 77 8.20 -14.83 -13.81
C VAL A 77 7.56 -13.46 -13.82
N LEU A 78 8.36 -12.40 -13.69
CA LEU A 78 7.93 -11.02 -13.88
C LEU A 78 7.55 -10.83 -15.36
N LEU A 79 6.29 -10.49 -15.61
CA LEU A 79 5.76 -10.22 -16.94
C LEU A 79 5.82 -8.73 -17.27
N ASP A 80 5.52 -7.88 -16.29
CA ASP A 80 5.42 -6.44 -16.48
C ASP A 80 5.53 -5.68 -15.14
N THR A 81 5.85 -4.38 -15.23
CA THR A 81 5.84 -3.45 -14.10
C THR A 81 4.96 -2.26 -14.45
N LEU A 82 3.83 -2.15 -13.76
CA LEU A 82 2.90 -1.05 -13.91
C LEU A 82 3.35 0.12 -13.03
N LEU A 83 3.48 1.30 -13.62
CA LEU A 83 3.76 2.53 -12.87
C LEU A 83 2.45 3.26 -12.63
N LEU A 84 1.94 3.21 -11.40
CA LEU A 84 0.68 3.90 -11.09
C LEU A 84 0.93 5.41 -10.95
N PRO A 85 0.31 6.25 -11.80
CA PRO A 85 0.46 7.70 -11.69
C PRO A 85 -0.02 8.21 -10.33
N ASN A 86 0.51 9.37 -9.93
CA ASN A 86 -0.09 10.21 -8.90
C ASN A 86 -0.53 11.52 -9.55
N THR A 87 -1.72 11.98 -9.21
CA THR A 87 -2.28 13.28 -9.61
C THR A 87 -2.71 14.11 -8.41
N THR A 88 -3.04 13.45 -7.30
CA THR A 88 -3.56 14.13 -6.10
C THR A 88 -2.85 13.67 -4.84
N ARG A 89 -2.58 12.37 -4.70
CA ARG A 89 -1.75 11.88 -3.59
C ARG A 89 -0.33 12.44 -3.71
N ARG A 90 0.38 12.49 -2.60
CA ARG A 90 1.75 13.00 -2.47
C ARG A 90 2.74 12.35 -3.44
N GLY A 91 2.56 11.06 -3.71
CA GLY A 91 3.47 10.28 -4.53
C GLY A 91 4.65 9.72 -3.73
N VAL A 92 5.62 9.14 -4.44
CA VAL A 92 6.82 8.54 -3.86
C VAL A 92 8.04 9.23 -4.49
N PRO A 93 8.95 9.82 -3.69
CA PRO A 93 10.18 10.38 -4.20
C PRO A 93 11.07 9.31 -4.87
N PRO A 94 11.84 9.66 -5.92
CA PRO A 94 12.69 8.70 -6.62
C PRO A 94 13.82 8.11 -5.73
N ASP A 95 14.21 8.83 -4.68
CA ASP A 95 15.26 8.51 -3.70
C ASP A 95 14.68 8.14 -2.32
N VAL A 96 13.42 7.69 -2.27
CA VAL A 96 12.71 7.38 -1.02
C VAL A 96 13.48 6.39 -0.14
N GLN A 97 14.20 5.43 -0.72
CA GLN A 97 14.94 4.46 0.08
C GLN A 97 16.12 5.11 0.81
N GLU A 98 16.89 5.92 0.10
CA GLU A 98 18.03 6.66 0.63
C GLU A 98 17.58 7.65 1.71
N LEU A 99 16.49 8.38 1.46
CA LEU A 99 15.86 9.31 2.42
C LEU A 99 15.53 8.62 3.76
N PHE A 100 14.96 7.42 3.71
CA PHE A 100 14.57 6.69 4.92
C PHE A 100 15.72 5.97 5.63
N ASP A 101 16.75 5.55 4.90
CA ASP A 101 17.93 4.92 5.49
C ASP A 101 18.88 5.92 6.14
N ASP A 102 18.89 7.19 5.71
CA ASP A 102 19.55 8.28 6.41
C ASP A 102 18.57 9.13 7.23
N LEU A 103 18.42 8.82 8.52
CA LEU A 103 17.57 9.58 9.45
C LEU A 103 17.97 11.05 9.61
N GLN A 104 19.18 11.46 9.22
CA GLN A 104 19.55 12.88 9.23
C GLN A 104 18.84 13.68 8.14
N SER A 105 18.23 12.99 7.16
CA SER A 105 17.42 13.60 6.10
C SER A 105 16.11 14.19 6.62
N PHE A 106 15.66 13.80 7.82
CA PHE A 106 14.43 14.33 8.42
C PHE A 106 14.74 15.19 9.64
N GLY A 107 14.17 16.39 9.68
CA GLY A 107 14.17 17.27 10.84
C GLY A 107 13.21 16.82 11.94
N SER A 108 12.22 15.97 11.62
CA SER A 108 11.24 15.46 12.58
C SER A 108 10.63 14.11 12.17
N MET A 109 9.98 13.43 13.11
CA MET A 109 9.19 12.23 12.79
C MET A 109 8.00 12.55 11.89
N THR A 110 7.36 13.70 12.05
CA THR A 110 6.25 14.13 11.17
C THR A 110 6.70 14.20 9.72
N GLU A 111 7.86 14.80 9.46
CA GLU A 111 8.45 14.87 8.11
C GLU A 111 8.70 13.47 7.52
N MET A 112 9.14 12.51 8.36
CA MET A 112 9.32 11.12 7.93
C MET A 112 7.99 10.44 7.56
N PHE A 113 6.90 10.66 8.32
CA PHE A 113 5.56 10.15 7.97
C PHE A 113 4.98 10.83 6.72
N GLU A 114 5.35 12.09 6.51
CA GLU A 114 4.89 12.91 5.39
C GLU A 114 5.77 12.78 4.14
N ALA A 115 6.81 11.95 4.14
CA ALA A 115 7.78 11.92 3.04
C ALA A 115 7.27 11.23 1.76
N ALA A 116 6.35 10.27 1.87
CA ALA A 116 5.86 9.49 0.74
C ALA A 116 4.44 8.97 0.96
N SER A 117 3.73 8.68 -0.14
CA SER A 117 2.54 7.83 -0.15
C SER A 117 2.91 6.38 0.14
N SER A 118 2.04 5.67 0.85
CA SER A 118 2.21 4.26 1.21
C SER A 118 1.10 3.42 0.58
N MET A 119 1.45 2.39 -0.20
CA MET A 119 0.47 1.40 -0.67
C MET A 119 0.07 0.46 0.48
N HIS A 120 -1.23 0.40 0.78
CA HIS A 120 -1.77 -0.42 1.87
C HIS A 120 -2.67 -1.56 1.41
N GLY A 121 -3.05 -1.63 0.14
CA GLY A 121 -3.81 -2.76 -0.34
C GLY A 121 -3.97 -2.85 -1.84
N LEU A 122 -4.07 -4.10 -2.31
CA LEU A 122 -4.47 -4.48 -3.66
C LEU A 122 -5.68 -5.40 -3.55
N TYR A 123 -6.74 -5.11 -4.30
CA TYR A 123 -7.98 -5.87 -4.25
C TYR A 123 -8.57 -6.06 -5.63
N ARG A 124 -9.14 -7.24 -5.89
CA ARG A 124 -9.80 -7.55 -7.15
C ARG A 124 -11.29 -7.20 -7.08
N LEU A 125 -11.79 -6.53 -8.12
CA LEU A 125 -13.21 -6.27 -8.33
C LEU A 125 -13.88 -7.38 -9.15
N SER A 126 -15.22 -7.37 -9.18
CA SER A 126 -16.00 -8.41 -9.85
C SER A 126 -15.85 -8.40 -11.38
N ASP A 127 -15.57 -7.23 -11.97
CA ASP A 127 -15.31 -7.03 -13.39
C ASP A 127 -13.87 -7.38 -13.83
N GLY A 128 -13.02 -7.77 -12.88
CA GLY A 128 -11.62 -8.11 -13.13
C GLY A 128 -10.64 -6.94 -12.98
N SER A 129 -11.12 -5.72 -12.75
CA SER A 129 -10.28 -4.58 -12.41
C SER A 129 -9.65 -4.75 -11.02
N THR A 130 -8.66 -3.90 -10.72
CA THR A 130 -7.90 -3.95 -9.46
C THR A 130 -7.96 -2.61 -8.75
N VAL A 131 -8.39 -2.60 -7.50
CA VAL A 131 -8.27 -1.45 -6.60
C VAL A 131 -6.89 -1.42 -5.97
N VAL A 132 -6.31 -0.23 -5.91
CA VAL A 132 -5.10 0.08 -5.17
C VAL A 132 -5.44 1.15 -4.14
N LEU A 133 -5.10 0.92 -2.87
CA LEU A 133 -5.30 1.89 -1.79
C LEU A 133 -3.96 2.45 -1.34
N HIS A 134 -3.85 3.78 -1.38
CA HIS A 134 -2.71 4.53 -0.89
C HIS A 134 -3.09 5.36 0.33
N HIS A 135 -2.14 5.54 1.24
CA HIS A 135 -2.26 6.42 2.38
C HIS A 135 -1.17 7.48 2.34
N ASP A 136 -1.56 8.74 2.48
CA ASP A 136 -0.65 9.83 2.79
C ASP A 136 -0.72 10.09 4.28
N SER A 137 0.22 9.49 5.02
CA SER A 137 0.24 9.60 6.47
C SER A 137 0.78 10.94 6.95
N SER A 138 0.38 11.33 8.15
CA SER A 138 1.00 12.38 8.96
C SER A 138 1.05 11.91 10.42
N LEU A 139 1.85 12.60 11.23
CA LEU A 139 1.98 12.37 12.67
C LEU A 139 1.68 13.67 13.40
N GLU A 140 0.62 13.66 14.19
CA GLU A 140 0.27 14.73 15.12
C GLU A 140 0.85 14.44 16.51
N GLY A 141 1.70 15.32 17.02
CA GLY A 141 2.43 15.12 18.27
C GLY A 141 3.68 14.24 18.11
N GLU A 142 4.15 13.64 19.21
CA GLU A 142 5.39 12.86 19.24
C GLU A 142 5.16 11.41 19.67
N LEU A 143 5.83 10.47 19.00
CA LEU A 143 5.77 9.06 19.38
C LEU A 143 6.35 8.81 20.79
N PRO A 144 5.83 7.82 21.54
CA PRO A 144 4.81 6.83 21.15
C PRO A 144 3.36 7.30 21.36
N LEU A 145 3.14 8.54 21.80
CA LEU A 145 1.81 9.07 22.12
C LEU A 145 1.16 9.84 20.96
N GLY A 146 1.93 10.17 19.93
CA GLY A 146 1.46 10.87 18.75
C GLY A 146 0.43 10.07 17.95
N ASN A 147 -0.48 10.79 17.31
CA ASN A 147 -1.56 10.22 16.52
C ASN A 147 -1.14 10.14 15.05
N ILE A 148 -1.25 8.95 14.46
CA ILE A 148 -0.98 8.75 13.04
C ILE A 148 -2.32 8.86 12.30
N THR A 149 -2.44 9.89 11.47
CA THR A 149 -3.59 10.15 10.57
C THR A 149 -3.19 9.82 9.13
N SER A 150 -4.14 9.68 8.21
CA SER A 150 -3.83 9.30 6.82
C SER A 150 -4.90 9.68 5.81
N GLU A 151 -4.62 10.58 4.87
CA GLU A 151 -5.51 10.72 3.73
C GLU A 151 -5.49 9.43 2.89
N VAL A 152 -6.66 8.87 2.59
CA VAL A 152 -6.78 7.61 1.85
C VAL A 152 -7.20 7.91 0.41
N TYR A 153 -6.44 7.36 -0.53
CA TYR A 153 -6.66 7.49 -1.95
C TYR A 153 -6.93 6.12 -2.58
N LEU A 154 -7.95 6.05 -3.42
CA LEU A 154 -8.34 4.87 -4.16
C LEU A 154 -8.04 5.07 -5.65
N SER A 155 -7.26 4.14 -6.20
CA SER A 155 -7.01 4.02 -7.63
C SER A 155 -7.56 2.70 -8.15
N ILE A 156 -7.89 2.65 -9.43
CA ILE A 156 -8.43 1.46 -10.12
C ILE A 156 -7.61 1.24 -11.38
N ILE A 157 -7.03 0.05 -11.50
CA ILE A 157 -6.38 -0.43 -12.72
C ILE A 157 -7.40 -1.21 -13.52
N ALA A 158 -7.54 -0.88 -14.81
CA ALA A 158 -8.48 -1.53 -15.71
C ALA A 158 -8.20 -3.04 -15.84
N PRO A 159 -9.19 -3.86 -16.22
CA PRO A 159 -9.00 -5.32 -16.31
C PRO A 159 -7.89 -5.76 -17.29
N ASP A 160 -7.64 -4.97 -18.33
CA ASP A 160 -6.57 -5.19 -19.31
C ASP A 160 -5.20 -4.67 -18.86
N ARG A 161 -5.16 -3.96 -17.72
CA ARG A 161 -3.97 -3.39 -17.07
C ARG A 161 -3.22 -2.35 -17.91
N THR A 162 -3.88 -1.75 -18.90
CA THR A 162 -3.27 -0.72 -19.75
C THR A 162 -3.48 0.70 -19.22
N THR A 163 -4.56 0.89 -18.46
CA THR A 163 -4.97 2.20 -17.96
C THR A 163 -5.39 2.15 -16.48
N ALA A 164 -5.35 3.30 -15.82
CA ALA A 164 -5.82 3.47 -14.46
C ALA A 164 -6.62 4.76 -14.24
N CYS A 165 -7.61 4.70 -13.37
CA CYS A 165 -8.31 5.83 -12.77
C CYS A 165 -7.73 6.06 -11.38
N VAL A 166 -7.06 7.19 -11.15
CA VAL A 166 -6.17 7.32 -9.99
C VAL A 166 -6.66 8.32 -8.95
N ASP A 167 -6.26 8.08 -7.71
CA ASP A 167 -6.27 9.02 -6.59
C ASP A 167 -7.64 9.62 -6.24
N ALA A 168 -8.71 8.84 -6.35
CA ALA A 168 -10.00 9.25 -5.82
C ALA A 168 -9.94 9.31 -4.27
N PRO A 169 -10.19 10.47 -3.64
CA PRO A 169 -10.12 10.57 -2.19
C PRO A 169 -11.26 9.77 -1.55
N VAL A 170 -10.93 8.99 -0.52
CA VAL A 170 -11.92 8.22 0.26
C VAL A 170 -12.33 9.04 1.47
N PRO A 171 -13.59 9.49 1.56
CA PRO A 171 -14.01 10.35 2.66
C PRO A 171 -14.13 9.57 3.97
N TYR A 172 -13.55 10.09 5.06
CA TYR A 172 -13.76 9.58 6.43
C TYR A 172 -13.44 10.68 7.46
N SER A 173 -13.48 10.41 8.77
CA SER A 173 -13.29 11.47 9.79
C SER A 173 -11.86 11.99 9.91
N ASN A 174 -10.86 11.21 9.47
CA ASN A 174 -9.43 11.47 9.65
C ASN A 174 -8.92 11.57 11.11
N GLU A 175 -9.70 11.11 12.09
CA GLU A 175 -9.26 11.11 13.50
C GLU A 175 -8.16 10.09 13.80
N MET A 176 -8.03 9.05 12.97
CA MET A 176 -6.98 8.04 13.08
C MET A 176 -6.82 7.33 11.73
N ARG A 177 -5.63 6.82 11.43
CA ARG A 177 -5.41 5.97 10.25
C ARG A 177 -6.45 4.82 10.20
N PRO A 178 -7.23 4.72 9.11
CA PRO A 178 -8.33 3.76 9.06
C PRO A 178 -7.82 2.37 8.73
N VAL A 179 -8.62 1.36 9.10
CA VAL A 179 -8.46 -0.01 8.63
C VAL A 179 -9.47 -0.24 7.51
N HIS A 180 -9.07 -0.85 6.42
CA HIS A 180 -9.92 -1.00 5.25
C HIS A 180 -9.83 -2.39 4.64
N THR A 181 -10.85 -2.75 3.89
CA THR A 181 -10.86 -3.94 3.02
C THR A 181 -11.83 -3.72 1.86
N VAL A 182 -11.61 -4.40 0.75
CA VAL A 182 -12.55 -4.41 -0.38
C VAL A 182 -13.07 -5.83 -0.56
N ALA A 183 -14.38 -5.97 -0.66
CA ALA A 183 -15.02 -7.23 -1.02
C ALA A 183 -15.95 -7.02 -2.21
N ARG A 184 -15.69 -7.75 -3.31
CA ARG A 184 -16.33 -7.52 -4.61
C ARG A 184 -16.14 -6.06 -5.02
N ASP A 185 -17.22 -5.30 -5.15
CA ASP A 185 -17.21 -3.91 -5.62
C ASP A 185 -17.51 -2.91 -4.49
N THR A 186 -17.16 -3.28 -3.26
CA THR A 186 -17.48 -2.50 -2.06
C THR A 186 -16.26 -2.35 -1.17
N LEU A 187 -15.91 -1.10 -0.89
CA LEU A 187 -14.92 -0.71 0.10
C LEU A 187 -15.59 -0.60 1.47
N PHE A 188 -15.03 -1.31 2.44
CA PHE A 188 -15.35 -1.20 3.86
C PHE A 188 -14.21 -0.48 4.56
N LEU A 189 -14.54 0.55 5.33
CA LEU A 189 -13.57 1.38 6.04
C LEU A 189 -13.99 1.50 7.50
N LEU A 190 -13.14 1.01 8.40
CA LEU A 190 -13.27 1.17 9.84
C LEU A 190 -12.76 2.57 10.22
N ASP A 191 -13.72 3.41 10.57
CA ASP A 191 -13.57 4.82 10.89
C ASP A 191 -13.69 5.00 12.42
N ARG A 192 -12.83 5.83 13.03
CA ARG A 192 -12.92 6.18 14.46
C ARG A 192 -13.26 7.65 14.57
N ARG A 193 -14.11 8.00 15.53
CA ARG A 193 -14.56 9.38 15.72
C ARG A 193 -14.61 9.75 17.18
N LEU A 194 -14.17 10.95 17.51
CA LEU A 194 -14.43 11.52 18.82
C LEU A 194 -15.87 12.06 18.82
N ASN A 195 -16.68 11.62 19.77
CA ASN A 195 -17.92 12.29 20.12
C ASN A 195 -17.58 13.44 21.06
N GLU A 196 -17.38 14.65 20.53
CA GLU A 196 -16.99 15.82 21.32
C GLU A 196 -17.95 16.14 22.48
N ALA A 197 -19.23 15.82 22.33
CA ALA A 197 -20.24 16.10 23.36
C ALA A 197 -20.10 15.17 24.58
N GLU A 198 -19.63 13.94 24.38
CA GLU A 198 -19.56 12.91 25.41
C GLU A 198 -18.11 12.57 25.80
N GLY A 199 -17.13 13.01 25.01
CA GLY A 199 -15.72 12.65 25.18
C GLY A 199 -15.40 11.20 24.78
N ASP A 200 -16.37 10.48 24.22
CA ASP A 200 -16.25 9.06 23.90
C ASP A 200 -15.72 8.82 22.49
N LEU A 201 -14.97 7.73 22.33
CA LEU A 201 -14.48 7.31 21.03
C LEU A 201 -15.40 6.27 20.41
N MET A 202 -16.01 6.64 19.28
CA MET A 202 -16.89 5.77 18.51
C MET A 202 -16.16 5.10 17.37
N THR A 203 -16.60 3.89 17.03
CA THR A 203 -16.14 3.16 15.84
C THR A 203 -17.30 2.99 14.87
N TRP A 204 -17.07 3.33 13.61
CA TRP A 204 -18.02 3.25 12.52
C TRP A 204 -17.46 2.36 11.42
N VAL A 205 -18.32 1.60 10.76
CA VAL A 205 -17.98 0.96 9.49
C VAL A 205 -18.63 1.76 8.38
N ARG A 206 -17.82 2.45 7.60
CA ARG A 206 -18.25 3.12 6.36
C ARG A 206 -18.22 2.12 5.23
N VAL A 207 -19.23 2.20 4.36
CA VAL A 207 -19.42 1.27 3.25
C VAL A 207 -19.60 2.11 1.98
N TYR A 208 -18.72 1.88 1.01
CA TYR A 208 -18.72 2.59 -0.26
C TYR A 208 -18.84 1.59 -1.40
N ARG A 209 -19.83 1.79 -2.27
CA ARG A 209 -19.83 1.14 -3.58
C ARG A 209 -18.77 1.81 -4.45
N ILE A 210 -17.92 1.02 -5.07
CA ILE A 210 -16.93 1.50 -6.03
C ILE A 210 -17.64 1.66 -7.37
N ASP A 211 -17.62 2.88 -7.91
CA ASP A 211 -18.24 3.26 -9.18
C ASP A 211 -17.22 3.97 -10.05
N THR A 212 -17.00 3.43 -11.25
CA THR A 212 -15.99 3.91 -12.21
C THR A 212 -16.58 4.76 -13.32
N SER A 213 -17.89 5.03 -13.30
CA SER A 213 -18.58 5.78 -14.34
C SER A 213 -18.06 7.22 -14.54
N GLY A 214 -17.50 7.83 -13.49
CA GLY A 214 -16.89 9.16 -13.53
C GLY A 214 -15.38 9.18 -13.77
N CYS A 215 -14.76 8.04 -14.08
CA CYS A 215 -13.31 7.94 -14.17
C CYS A 215 -12.72 8.64 -15.39
N SER A 216 -11.63 9.36 -15.16
CA SER A 216 -10.69 9.78 -16.21
C SER A 216 -9.50 8.83 -16.19
N TRP A 217 -9.35 8.05 -17.26
CA TRP A 217 -8.35 6.99 -17.35
C TRP A 217 -7.02 7.53 -17.89
N LEU A 218 -5.92 7.13 -17.25
CA LEU A 218 -4.53 7.46 -17.60
C LEU A 218 -3.81 6.20 -18.07
N ASP A 219 -2.89 6.33 -19.01
CA ASP A 219 -2.02 5.23 -19.44
C ASP A 219 -1.03 4.82 -18.33
N LEU A 220 -0.74 3.52 -18.26
CA LEU A 220 0.22 2.93 -17.32
C LEU A 220 1.61 2.68 -17.92
N HIS A 221 1.82 3.04 -19.19
CA HIS A 221 3.05 2.84 -19.97
C HIS A 221 3.61 4.15 -20.54
#